data_AF-A0A5R9H0Y8-F1
#
_entry.id   AF-A0A5R9H0Y8-F1
#
_cell.length_a   1.000
_cell.length_b   1.000
_cell.length_c   1.000
_cell.angle_alpha   90.00
_cell.angle_beta   90.00
_cell.angle_gamma   90.00
#
_symmetry.space_group_name_H-M   'P 1'
#
loop_
_entity.id
_entity.type
_entity.pdbx_description
1 polymer ?
#
loop_
_entity_poly.entity_id
_entity_poly.type
_entity_poly.pdbx_seq_one_letter_code
_entity_poly.pdbx_strand_id
1 'polypeptide(L)'
;MSFKVISGGQTGVDRAALDAAMLLGIEVGGWCPKGRKALDGVIPDRYPLTETRGKSYHIRTKCNVRDSDATLIICRDEPVGGTALTIKYCEQMGKPYLVYQLKAGEIDWIDSPEDVGSVLYWLNCLDVQVLNVAGPREGKHCPIYNRAISFLMTEVRHSSSHQSCRPKTKFSFFLNGRIRKLIQSDKFYGSGHKPCKSLQPRLTPNQLLCETLGNYSPADAIA
;
A
#
# COMPACT_ATOMS: atom_id res chain seq x y z
N MET A 1 11.24 9.89 11.16
CA MET A 1 9.92 9.25 11.31
C MET A 1 9.98 7.90 10.63
N SER A 2 9.39 6.88 11.26
CA SER A 2 9.45 5.47 10.86
C SER A 2 8.21 5.12 10.03
N PHE A 3 8.38 4.40 8.92
CA PHE A 3 7.27 3.87 8.13
C PHE A 3 6.60 2.70 8.86
N LYS A 4 5.26 2.62 8.78
CA LYS A 4 4.46 1.61 9.47
C LYS A 4 3.40 1.03 8.54
N VAL A 5 3.24 -0.29 8.59
CA VAL A 5 2.14 -1.00 7.93
C VAL A 5 1.08 -1.35 8.95
N ILE A 6 -0.17 -0.99 8.68
CA ILE A 6 -1.30 -1.42 9.49
C ILE A 6 -2.25 -2.30 8.69
N SER A 7 -2.86 -3.27 9.36
CA SER A 7 -3.95 -4.07 8.82
C SER A 7 -4.83 -4.60 9.95
N GLY A 8 -5.90 -5.35 9.65
CA GLY A 8 -6.80 -5.86 10.70
C GLY A 8 -6.79 -7.36 10.92
N GLY A 9 -5.77 -8.05 10.42
CA GLY A 9 -5.43 -9.43 10.80
C GLY A 9 -6.37 -10.51 10.27
N GLN A 10 -7.26 -10.20 9.32
CA GLN A 10 -8.05 -11.24 8.65
C GLN A 10 -7.14 -12.22 7.88
N THR A 11 -7.60 -13.44 7.59
CA THR A 11 -6.94 -14.31 6.59
C THR A 11 -6.74 -13.59 5.26
N GLY A 12 -5.85 -14.06 4.40
CA GLY A 12 -5.61 -13.45 3.08
C GLY A 12 -4.72 -12.21 3.17
N VAL A 13 -5.13 -11.12 2.51
CA VAL A 13 -4.28 -9.93 2.31
C VAL A 13 -3.84 -9.29 3.61
N ASP A 14 -4.71 -9.20 4.61
CA ASP A 14 -4.37 -8.55 5.88
C ASP A 14 -3.17 -9.22 6.57
N ARG A 15 -3.15 -10.56 6.61
CA ARG A 15 -2.02 -11.32 7.15
C ARG A 15 -0.80 -11.26 6.26
N ALA A 16 -0.96 -11.35 4.95
CA ALA A 16 0.15 -11.20 4.01
C ALA A 16 0.88 -9.87 4.21
N ALA A 17 0.15 -8.79 4.47
CA ALA A 17 0.72 -7.49 4.77
C ALA A 17 1.49 -7.43 6.09
N LEU A 18 0.91 -7.99 7.16
CA LEU A 18 1.57 -8.04 8.46
C LEU A 18 2.82 -8.92 8.41
N ASP A 19 2.74 -10.10 7.78
CA ASP A 19 3.85 -11.04 7.66
C ASP A 19 4.98 -10.45 6.79
N ALA A 20 4.66 -9.84 5.64
CA ALA A 20 5.65 -9.16 4.79
C ALA A 20 6.40 -8.05 5.54
N ALA A 21 5.66 -7.16 6.20
CA ALA A 21 6.25 -6.05 6.94
C ALA A 21 7.12 -6.54 8.11
N MET A 22 6.67 -7.56 8.86
CA MET A 22 7.48 -8.18 9.92
C MET A 22 8.78 -8.80 9.38
N LEU A 23 8.72 -9.49 8.23
CA LEU A 23 9.89 -10.08 7.57
C LEU A 23 10.90 -9.02 7.10
N LEU A 24 10.40 -7.87 6.66
CA LEU A 24 11.21 -6.71 6.23
C LEU A 24 11.70 -5.84 7.40
N GLY A 25 11.33 -6.16 8.64
CA GLY A 25 11.68 -5.36 9.82
C GLY A 25 10.95 -4.01 9.91
N ILE A 26 9.82 -3.87 9.21
CA ILE A 26 8.96 -2.70 9.22
C ILE A 26 8.01 -2.79 10.43
N GLU A 27 7.73 -1.66 11.07
CA GLU A 27 6.76 -1.62 12.17
C GLU A 27 5.38 -2.02 11.67
N VAL A 28 4.71 -2.91 12.42
CA VAL A 28 3.35 -3.36 12.12
C VAL A 28 2.36 -3.00 13.21
N GLY A 29 1.08 -2.93 12.86
CA GLY A 29 0.00 -2.80 13.83
C GLY A 29 -1.38 -2.78 13.18
N GLY A 30 -2.31 -2.07 13.80
CA GLY A 30 -3.65 -1.84 13.28
C GLY A 30 -4.74 -2.34 14.21
N TRP A 31 -5.98 -2.16 13.76
CA TRP A 31 -7.19 -2.47 14.51
C TRP A 31 -7.77 -3.82 14.10
N CYS A 32 -8.10 -4.64 15.10
CA CYS A 32 -8.83 -5.89 14.93
C CYS A 32 -10.17 -5.87 15.69
N PRO A 33 -11.11 -6.79 15.40
CA PRO A 33 -12.35 -6.89 16.17
C PRO A 33 -12.09 -7.25 17.63
N LYS A 34 -13.00 -6.88 18.53
CA LYS A 34 -12.99 -7.37 19.92
C LYS A 34 -12.93 -8.91 19.95
N GLY A 35 -12.09 -9.47 20.80
CA GLY A 35 -11.74 -10.88 20.88
C GLY A 35 -10.83 -11.36 19.75
N ARG A 36 -10.17 -10.44 19.04
CA ARG A 36 -9.22 -10.72 17.94
C ARG A 36 -9.81 -11.68 16.90
N LYS A 37 -11.07 -11.50 16.52
CA LYS A 37 -11.78 -12.44 15.63
C LYS A 37 -11.28 -12.36 14.18
N ALA A 38 -11.00 -13.50 13.57
CA ALA A 38 -10.78 -13.71 12.14
C ALA A 38 -11.63 -14.90 11.64
N LEU A 39 -11.56 -15.20 10.33
CA LEU A 39 -12.28 -16.30 9.70
C LEU A 39 -11.90 -17.66 10.28
N ASP A 40 -10.62 -17.85 10.57
CA ASP A 40 -10.01 -19.09 11.04
C ASP A 40 -9.80 -19.12 12.56
N GLY A 41 -10.51 -18.25 13.30
CA GLY A 41 -10.49 -18.22 14.76
C GLY A 41 -9.89 -16.93 15.32
N VAL A 42 -9.05 -17.06 16.34
CA VAL A 42 -8.41 -15.94 17.04
C VAL A 42 -7.14 -15.55 16.29
N ILE A 43 -6.97 -14.25 16.02
CA ILE A 43 -5.75 -13.71 15.40
C ILE A 43 -4.56 -13.95 16.34
N PRO A 44 -3.49 -14.62 15.89
CA PRO A 44 -2.33 -14.94 16.73
C PRO A 44 -1.71 -13.72 17.41
N ASP A 45 -1.19 -13.89 18.63
CA ASP A 45 -0.62 -12.80 19.45
C ASP A 45 0.68 -12.21 18.88
N ARG A 46 1.33 -12.91 17.95
CA ARG A 46 2.50 -12.39 17.21
C ARG A 46 2.20 -11.10 16.45
N TYR A 47 0.93 -10.85 16.12
CA TYR A 47 0.50 -9.62 15.46
C TYR A 47 0.14 -8.55 16.52
N PRO A 48 0.86 -7.42 16.59
CA PRO A 48 0.64 -6.37 17.60
C PRO A 48 -0.57 -5.49 17.22
N LEU A 49 -1.77 -6.10 17.19
CA LEU A 49 -3.03 -5.45 16.84
C LEU A 49 -3.77 -4.98 18.09
N THR A 50 -4.42 -3.82 17.97
CA THR A 50 -5.28 -3.24 18.99
C THR A 50 -6.73 -3.66 18.76
N GLU A 51 -7.40 -4.16 19.80
CA GLU A 51 -8.83 -4.48 19.70
C GLU A 51 -9.69 -3.21 19.62
N THR A 52 -10.68 -3.24 18.74
CA THR A 52 -11.77 -2.27 18.75
C THR A 52 -12.78 -2.58 19.87
N ARG A 53 -13.65 -1.61 20.19
CA ARG A 53 -14.69 -1.79 21.24
C ARG A 53 -15.75 -2.84 20.88
N GLY A 54 -15.90 -3.19 19.60
CA GLY A 54 -16.94 -4.10 19.11
C GLY A 54 -16.39 -5.29 18.32
N LYS A 55 -17.19 -6.36 18.23
CA LYS A 55 -16.83 -7.59 17.51
C LYS A 55 -17.01 -7.50 15.98
N SER A 56 -17.55 -6.39 15.49
CA SER A 56 -17.95 -6.26 14.09
C SER A 56 -16.79 -5.81 13.20
N TYR A 57 -16.62 -6.48 12.06
CA TYR A 57 -15.52 -6.21 11.12
C TYR A 57 -15.57 -4.79 10.53
N HIS A 58 -16.74 -4.18 10.38
CA HIS A 58 -16.79 -2.82 9.81
C HIS A 58 -16.15 -1.78 10.74
N ILE A 59 -16.16 -1.99 12.06
CA ILE A 59 -15.58 -1.05 13.03
C ILE A 59 -14.05 -1.02 12.86
N ARG A 60 -13.41 -2.20 12.81
CA ARG A 60 -11.96 -2.29 12.62
C ARG A 60 -11.54 -1.76 11.24
N THR A 61 -12.31 -2.06 10.18
CA THR A 61 -12.02 -1.54 8.83
C THR A 61 -12.05 -0.02 8.82
N LYS A 62 -13.09 0.58 9.43
CA LYS A 62 -13.21 2.04 9.56
C LYS A 62 -12.03 2.65 10.33
N CYS A 63 -11.62 2.04 11.44
CA CYS A 63 -10.50 2.52 12.24
C CYS A 63 -9.16 2.44 11.49
N ASN A 64 -8.90 1.37 10.72
CA ASN A 64 -7.69 1.25 9.92
C ASN A 64 -7.61 2.29 8.80
N VAL A 65 -8.72 2.58 8.12
CA VAL A 65 -8.77 3.65 7.10
C VAL A 65 -8.55 5.03 7.75
N ARG A 66 -9.17 5.28 8.90
CA ARG A 66 -9.04 6.55 9.62
C ARG A 66 -7.61 6.82 10.08
N ASP A 67 -6.95 5.80 10.64
CA ASP A 67 -5.67 5.92 11.33
C ASP A 67 -4.46 5.59 10.42
N SER A 68 -4.65 5.62 9.11
CA SER A 68 -3.58 5.56 8.09
C SER A 68 -3.56 6.84 7.25
N ASP A 69 -2.43 7.10 6.60
CA ASP A 69 -2.30 8.20 5.64
C ASP A 69 -2.94 7.82 4.30
N ALA A 70 -2.78 6.56 3.89
CA ALA A 70 -3.36 6.01 2.68
C ALA A 70 -3.68 4.52 2.84
N THR A 71 -4.53 3.98 1.96
CA THR A 71 -4.86 2.56 1.93
C THR A 71 -4.49 1.90 0.59
N LEU A 72 -3.61 0.90 0.62
CA LEU A 72 -3.39 -0.02 -0.49
C LEU A 72 -4.38 -1.17 -0.40
N ILE A 73 -5.17 -1.38 -1.46
CA ILE A 73 -6.17 -2.43 -1.55
C ILE A 73 -5.67 -3.44 -2.59
N ILE A 74 -5.27 -4.62 -2.14
CA ILE A 74 -4.78 -5.70 -3.03
C ILE A 74 -5.94 -6.65 -3.29
N CYS A 75 -6.21 -6.96 -4.55
CA CYS A 75 -7.26 -7.90 -4.95
C CYS A 75 -6.84 -8.70 -6.19
N ARG A 76 -7.50 -9.82 -6.45
CA ARG A 76 -7.41 -10.57 -7.73
C ARG A 76 -8.60 -10.29 -8.66
N ASP A 77 -9.77 -10.12 -8.06
CA ASP A 77 -11.02 -9.80 -8.76
C ASP A 77 -11.55 -8.45 -8.26
N GLU A 78 -12.69 -8.01 -8.81
CA GLU A 78 -13.39 -6.79 -8.39
C GLU A 78 -13.61 -6.77 -6.86
N PRO A 79 -13.30 -5.65 -6.17
CA PRO A 79 -13.56 -5.51 -4.75
C PRO A 79 -15.03 -5.76 -4.39
N VAL A 80 -15.26 -6.78 -3.55
CA VAL A 80 -16.60 -7.11 -3.02
C VAL A 80 -16.60 -7.17 -1.49
N GLY A 81 -17.80 -7.07 -0.89
CA GLY A 81 -18.02 -7.27 0.54
C GLY A 81 -17.14 -6.37 1.41
N GLY A 82 -16.29 -6.97 2.26
CA GLY A 82 -15.40 -6.24 3.16
C GLY A 82 -14.38 -5.35 2.44
N THR A 83 -13.92 -5.74 1.26
CA THR A 83 -12.97 -4.96 0.45
C THR A 83 -13.64 -3.72 -0.14
N ALA A 84 -14.84 -3.87 -0.71
CA ALA A 84 -15.65 -2.75 -1.18
C ALA A 84 -16.00 -1.77 -0.04
N LEU A 85 -16.25 -2.30 1.16
CA LEU A 85 -16.48 -1.47 2.35
C LEU A 85 -15.25 -0.62 2.72
N THR A 86 -14.04 -1.13 2.54
CA THR A 86 -12.80 -0.35 2.73
C THR A 86 -12.77 0.84 1.78
N ILE A 87 -13.04 0.63 0.48
CA ILE A 87 -13.11 1.71 -0.53
C ILE A 87 -14.11 2.78 -0.10
N LYS A 88 -15.32 2.35 0.27
CA LYS A 88 -16.38 3.25 0.74
C LYS A 88 -15.92 4.11 1.93
N TYR A 89 -15.19 3.54 2.88
CA TYR A 89 -14.66 4.34 4.00
C TYR A 89 -13.56 5.31 3.57
N CYS A 90 -12.70 4.92 2.62
CA CYS A 90 -11.70 5.83 2.08
C CYS A 90 -12.36 7.04 1.42
N GLU A 91 -13.36 6.80 0.55
CA GLU A 91 -14.14 7.85 -0.11
C GLU A 91 -14.85 8.75 0.89
N GLN A 92 -15.57 8.18 1.87
CA GLN A 92 -16.30 8.93 2.89
C GLN A 92 -15.41 9.84 3.75
N MET A 93 -14.15 9.45 3.96
CA MET A 93 -13.21 10.20 4.79
C MET A 93 -12.24 11.06 3.98
N GLY A 94 -12.30 11.02 2.65
CA GLY A 94 -11.32 11.68 1.79
C GLY A 94 -9.90 11.13 1.96
N LYS A 95 -9.75 9.85 2.33
CA LYS A 95 -8.45 9.19 2.48
C LYS A 95 -7.98 8.65 1.12
N PRO A 96 -6.73 8.93 0.69
CA PRO A 96 -6.17 8.34 -0.52
C PRO A 96 -6.18 6.81 -0.48
N TYR A 97 -6.45 6.18 -1.61
CA TYR A 97 -6.39 4.72 -1.73
C TYR A 97 -5.98 4.29 -3.13
N LEU A 98 -5.28 3.18 -3.23
CA LEU A 98 -4.92 2.56 -4.49
C LEU A 98 -5.47 1.14 -4.52
N VAL A 99 -6.26 0.81 -5.55
CA VAL A 99 -6.68 -0.57 -5.80
C VAL A 99 -5.66 -1.19 -6.76
N TYR A 100 -4.90 -2.16 -6.27
CA TYR A 100 -3.94 -2.91 -7.06
C TYR A 100 -4.50 -4.30 -7.37
N GLN A 101 -4.77 -4.54 -8.64
CA GLN A 101 -5.23 -5.83 -9.14
C GLN A 101 -4.02 -6.71 -9.46
N LEU A 102 -3.81 -7.77 -8.67
CA LEU A 102 -2.80 -8.78 -8.96
C LEU A 102 -3.09 -9.43 -10.31
N LYS A 103 -2.08 -9.50 -11.18
CA LYS A 103 -2.22 -10.06 -12.53
C LYS A 103 -2.59 -11.54 -12.46
N ALA A 104 -3.43 -12.10 -13.33
CA ALA A 104 -3.73 -13.54 -13.25
C ALA A 104 -2.49 -14.35 -13.65
N GLY A 105 -2.05 -15.27 -12.79
CA GLY A 105 -1.06 -16.28 -13.15
C GLY A 105 -1.78 -17.62 -13.22
N GLU A 106 -2.05 -18.09 -14.44
CA GLU A 106 -2.21 -19.50 -14.85
C GLU A 106 -2.89 -19.67 -16.23
N ILE A 107 -3.58 -18.66 -16.80
CA ILE A 107 -4.33 -18.82 -18.07
C ILE A 107 -3.85 -17.88 -19.20
N ASP A 108 -3.23 -16.75 -18.89
CA ASP A 108 -2.77 -15.81 -19.91
C ASP A 108 -1.27 -16.00 -20.19
N TRP A 109 -0.92 -16.16 -21.46
CA TRP A 109 0.41 -16.48 -22.00
C TRP A 109 1.50 -15.41 -21.75
N ILE A 110 1.28 -14.47 -20.83
CA ILE A 110 2.20 -13.41 -20.45
C ILE A 110 2.33 -13.40 -18.91
N ASP A 111 3.37 -14.05 -18.41
CA ASP A 111 3.92 -13.83 -17.06
C ASP A 111 4.61 -12.45 -17.04
N SER A 112 3.83 -11.37 -17.16
CA SER A 112 4.37 -10.04 -16.93
C SER A 112 4.57 -9.84 -15.42
N PRO A 113 5.74 -9.36 -14.98
CA PRO A 113 5.98 -9.12 -13.56
C PRO A 113 4.95 -8.12 -13.01
N GLU A 114 4.63 -8.26 -11.73
CA GLU A 114 3.82 -7.28 -11.02
C GLU A 114 4.53 -5.91 -11.04
N ASP A 115 3.76 -4.85 -11.24
CA ASP A 115 4.28 -3.49 -11.26
C ASP A 115 4.31 -2.90 -9.84
N VAL A 116 5.31 -3.31 -9.08
CA VAL A 116 5.56 -2.74 -7.74
C VAL A 116 6.02 -1.27 -7.84
N GLY A 117 6.57 -0.86 -8.98
CA GLY A 117 7.08 0.48 -9.21
C GLY A 117 5.99 1.55 -9.10
N SER A 118 4.81 1.32 -9.68
CA SER A 118 3.69 2.27 -9.57
C SER A 118 3.16 2.41 -8.15
N VAL A 119 3.13 1.34 -7.36
CA VAL A 119 2.75 1.42 -5.94
C VAL A 119 3.75 2.24 -5.15
N LEU A 120 5.05 2.00 -5.33
CA LEU A 120 6.10 2.78 -4.66
C LEU A 120 6.06 4.25 -5.07
N TYR A 121 5.84 4.54 -6.35
CA TYR A 121 5.66 5.91 -6.83
C TYR A 121 4.47 6.59 -6.16
N TRP A 122 3.32 5.92 -6.09
CA TRP A 122 2.11 6.41 -5.42
C TRP A 122 2.36 6.72 -3.93
N LEU A 123 3.02 5.80 -3.20
CA LEU A 123 3.38 6.00 -1.79
C LEU A 123 4.27 7.24 -1.60
N ASN A 124 5.25 7.44 -2.50
CA ASN A 124 6.19 8.55 -2.45
C ASN A 124 5.55 9.89 -2.76
N CYS A 125 4.66 9.94 -3.75
CA CYS A 125 3.92 11.16 -4.09
C CYS A 125 3.04 11.67 -2.94
N LEU A 126 2.56 10.75 -2.10
CA LEU A 126 1.69 11.05 -0.97
C LEU A 126 2.44 11.22 0.37
N ASP A 127 3.76 11.01 0.40
CA ASP A 127 4.59 11.01 1.62
C ASP A 127 3.99 10.11 2.74
N VAL A 128 3.55 8.90 2.35
CA VAL A 128 2.87 7.96 3.26
C VAL A 128 3.81 7.48 4.35
N GLN A 129 3.43 7.67 5.62
CA GLN A 129 4.15 7.15 6.78
C GLN A 129 3.43 5.96 7.41
N VAL A 130 2.10 5.98 7.42
CA VAL A 130 1.26 4.87 7.88
C VAL A 130 0.41 4.35 6.73
N LEU A 131 0.79 3.19 6.19
CA LEU A 131 0.05 2.53 5.12
C LEU A 131 -0.91 1.50 5.70
N ASN A 132 -2.21 1.64 5.46
CA ASN A 132 -3.15 0.54 5.64
C ASN A 132 -3.10 -0.38 4.42
N VAL A 133 -2.96 -1.68 4.64
CA VAL A 133 -3.07 -2.68 3.57
C VAL A 133 -4.29 -3.56 3.83
N ALA A 134 -5.16 -3.65 2.84
CA ALA A 134 -6.43 -4.34 2.93
C ALA A 134 -6.71 -5.17 1.67
N GLY A 135 -7.57 -6.17 1.79
CA GLY A 135 -8.01 -6.98 0.65
C GLY A 135 -8.98 -8.08 1.07
N PRO A 136 -9.34 -8.98 0.14
CA PRO A 136 -10.24 -10.08 0.47
C PRO A 136 -9.58 -11.04 1.47
N ARG A 137 -10.46 -11.70 2.24
CA ARG A 137 -10.08 -12.81 3.11
C ARG A 137 -9.68 -14.03 2.27
N GLU A 138 -8.88 -14.91 2.85
CA GLU A 138 -8.56 -16.19 2.20
C GLU A 138 -9.84 -17.00 1.96
N GLY A 139 -9.96 -17.57 0.76
CA GLY A 139 -11.09 -18.41 0.38
C GLY A 139 -10.71 -19.46 -0.64
N LYS A 140 -11.45 -20.58 -0.66
CA LYS A 140 -11.20 -21.70 -1.59
C LYS A 140 -11.14 -21.26 -3.06
N HIS A 141 -11.95 -20.28 -3.44
CA HIS A 141 -12.02 -19.73 -4.81
C HIS A 141 -11.21 -18.44 -5.00
N CYS A 142 -10.60 -17.93 -3.93
CA CYS A 142 -9.77 -16.74 -3.94
C CYS A 142 -8.54 -16.97 -3.03
N PRO A 143 -7.62 -17.87 -3.42
CA PRO A 143 -6.37 -18.05 -2.70
C PRO A 143 -5.49 -16.83 -2.96
N ILE A 144 -5.34 -15.94 -1.98
CA ILE A 144 -4.73 -14.62 -2.20
C ILE A 144 -3.51 -14.36 -1.33
N TYR A 145 -3.40 -15.00 -0.15
CA TYR A 145 -2.30 -14.76 0.78
C TYR A 145 -0.92 -14.90 0.11
N ASN A 146 -0.65 -16.04 -0.54
CA ASN A 146 0.66 -16.31 -1.15
C ASN A 146 1.02 -15.30 -2.25
N ARG A 147 0.03 -14.86 -3.01
CA ARG A 147 0.23 -13.89 -4.09
C ARG A 147 0.46 -12.49 -3.53
N ALA A 148 -0.32 -12.09 -2.54
CA ALA A 148 -0.18 -10.81 -1.87
C ALA A 148 1.17 -10.69 -1.15
N ILE A 149 1.62 -11.72 -0.42
CA ILE A 149 2.92 -11.67 0.26
C ILE A 149 4.07 -11.66 -0.75
N SER A 150 3.98 -12.45 -1.84
CA SER A 150 5.00 -12.42 -2.90
C SER A 150 5.10 -11.04 -3.54
N PHE A 151 3.96 -10.40 -3.84
CA PHE A 151 3.90 -9.05 -4.36
C PHE A 151 4.55 -8.05 -3.41
N LEU A 152 4.17 -8.07 -2.12
CA LEU A 152 4.68 -7.15 -1.11
C LEU A 152 6.17 -7.33 -0.78
N MET A 153 6.70 -8.53 -0.99
CA MET A 153 8.12 -8.87 -0.80
C MET A 153 8.96 -8.70 -2.07
N THR A 154 8.36 -8.27 -3.19
CA THR A 154 9.06 -8.15 -4.46
C THR A 154 10.01 -6.95 -4.44
N GLU A 155 11.29 -7.23 -4.68
CA GLU A 155 12.33 -6.20 -4.81
C GLU A 155 12.30 -5.59 -6.21
N VAL A 156 12.17 -4.26 -6.30
CA VAL A 156 12.37 -3.52 -7.54
C VAL A 156 13.87 -3.39 -7.83
N ARG A 157 14.37 -4.15 -8.82
CA ARG A 157 15.72 -3.93 -9.35
C ARG A 157 15.73 -2.61 -10.13
N HIS A 158 16.44 -1.60 -9.64
CA HIS A 158 16.68 -0.39 -10.42
C HIS A 158 17.59 -0.69 -11.61
N SER A 159 17.01 -0.81 -12.81
CA SER A 159 17.77 -0.62 -14.05
C SER A 159 18.16 0.84 -14.12
N SER A 160 19.46 1.12 -14.06
CA SER A 160 20.00 2.48 -14.17
C SER A 160 19.89 2.96 -15.62
N SER A 161 18.71 3.38 -16.05
CA SER A 161 18.55 4.14 -17.29
C SER A 161 17.35 5.08 -17.15
N HIS A 162 17.57 6.35 -17.48
CA HIS A 162 16.62 7.47 -17.47
C HIS A 162 16.44 8.22 -16.14
N GLN A 163 17.42 9.11 -15.93
CA GLN A 163 17.46 10.16 -14.94
C GLN A 163 16.78 11.42 -15.52
N SER A 164 15.46 11.59 -15.36
CA SER A 164 14.82 12.89 -15.65
C SER A 164 13.74 13.36 -14.68
N CYS A 165 13.19 12.51 -13.82
CA CYS A 165 12.30 12.94 -12.74
C CYS A 165 12.67 12.25 -11.43
N ARG A 166 13.65 12.80 -10.70
CA ARG A 166 13.91 12.38 -9.30
C ARG A 166 13.03 13.21 -8.36
N PRO A 167 11.95 12.68 -7.77
CA PRO A 167 11.37 13.29 -6.58
C PRO A 167 12.45 13.27 -5.48
N LYS A 168 12.81 14.45 -4.98
CA LYS A 168 13.78 14.62 -3.89
C LYS A 168 13.13 14.25 -2.56
N THR A 169 13.00 12.96 -2.18
CA THR A 169 12.86 12.58 -0.76
C THR A 169 12.86 11.05 -0.47
N LYS A 170 13.66 10.68 0.53
CA LYS A 170 13.52 9.68 1.63
C LYS A 170 13.00 8.24 1.45
N PHE A 171 12.77 7.71 0.26
CA PHE A 171 12.30 6.32 0.11
C PHE A 171 13.26 5.38 -0.63
N SER A 172 14.57 5.58 -0.45
CA SER A 172 15.59 4.59 -0.84
C SER A 172 15.67 3.38 0.09
N PHE A 173 14.75 3.24 1.05
CA PHE A 173 14.85 2.28 2.16
C PHE A 173 14.10 0.97 1.96
N PHE A 174 13.31 0.82 0.90
CA PHE A 174 12.57 -0.42 0.66
C PHE A 174 13.41 -1.53 0.00
N LEU A 175 14.71 -1.33 -0.21
CA LEU A 175 15.49 -2.18 -1.12
C LEU A 175 16.89 -2.59 -0.67
N ASN A 176 17.33 -2.35 0.57
CA ASN A 176 18.61 -2.94 1.03
C ASN A 176 18.70 -3.02 2.56
N GLY A 177 18.21 -4.12 3.13
CA GLY A 177 18.42 -4.51 4.52
C GLY A 177 19.86 -4.90 4.89
N ARG A 178 20.90 -4.34 4.25
CA ARG A 178 22.31 -4.53 4.63
C ARG A 178 23.20 -3.41 4.09
N ILE A 179 24.01 -2.81 4.99
CA ILE A 179 25.17 -1.90 4.75
C ILE A 179 24.73 -0.43 4.47
N ARG A 180 25.12 0.66 5.16
CA ARG A 180 26.20 1.00 6.13
C ARG A 180 25.84 2.29 6.89
N LYS A 181 26.51 2.50 8.03
CA LYS A 181 26.71 3.76 8.79
C LYS A 181 27.13 4.96 7.90
N LEU A 182 26.88 6.17 8.44
CA LEU A 182 27.30 7.51 8.01
C LEU A 182 26.51 8.06 6.80
N ILE A 183 26.02 9.31 6.80
CA ILE A 183 26.78 10.56 6.96
C ILE A 183 25.90 11.65 7.62
N GLN A 184 26.43 12.26 8.68
CA GLN A 184 26.15 13.63 9.10
C GLN A 184 26.72 14.58 8.04
N SER A 185 25.95 15.56 7.55
CA SER A 185 26.39 16.96 7.35
C SER A 185 25.39 17.77 6.52
N ASP A 186 24.80 18.76 7.19
CA ASP A 186 24.57 20.16 6.79
C ASP A 186 24.62 20.65 5.32
N LYS A 187 23.68 21.60 5.09
CA LYS A 187 23.62 22.72 4.11
C LYS A 187 23.22 22.41 2.67
N PHE A 188 22.13 23.03 2.19
CA PHE A 188 22.16 24.19 1.28
C PHE A 188 20.77 24.81 1.02
N TYR A 189 20.77 26.13 0.83
CA TYR A 189 19.66 27.10 0.74
C TYR A 189 18.97 27.19 -0.65
N GLY A 190 17.75 27.77 -0.64
CA GLY A 190 17.14 28.59 -1.72
C GLY A 190 16.31 27.82 -2.77
N SER A 191 15.26 28.34 -3.40
CA SER A 191 14.46 29.57 -3.30
C SER A 191 13.28 29.45 -4.30
N GLY A 192 12.07 29.82 -3.89
CA GLY A 192 11.01 30.46 -4.71
C GLY A 192 10.39 29.74 -5.92
N HIS A 193 9.10 29.40 -5.82
CA HIS A 193 8.09 29.81 -6.83
C HIS A 193 6.68 29.83 -6.23
N LYS A 194 5.90 30.86 -6.58
CA LYS A 194 4.51 31.13 -6.15
C LYS A 194 3.49 30.26 -6.91
N PRO A 195 2.30 29.97 -6.32
CA PRO A 195 1.32 29.05 -6.91
C PRO A 195 0.44 29.77 -7.94
N CYS A 196 0.13 29.10 -9.04
CA CYS A 196 -0.87 29.54 -10.01
C CYS A 196 -2.26 29.06 -9.55
N LYS A 197 -3.22 30.00 -9.46
CA LYS A 197 -4.64 29.73 -9.21
C LYS A 197 -5.36 29.59 -10.55
N SER A 198 -6.05 28.47 -10.76
CA SER A 198 -7.29 28.44 -11.54
C SER A 198 -8.17 27.29 -11.05
N LEU A 199 -9.46 27.61 -10.87
CA LEU A 199 -10.48 26.68 -10.41
C LEU A 199 -10.80 25.66 -11.52
N GLN A 200 -10.73 24.38 -11.18
CA GLN A 200 -11.48 23.28 -11.80
C GLN A 200 -11.98 22.35 -10.67
N PRO A 201 -13.00 21.49 -10.91
CA PRO A 201 -13.67 20.73 -9.85
C PRO A 201 -12.64 19.97 -9.02
N ARG A 202 -12.80 19.94 -7.68
CA ARG A 202 -11.83 19.29 -6.78
C ARG A 202 -11.79 17.79 -7.05
N LEU A 203 -10.96 17.39 -7.99
CA LEU A 203 -10.54 16.02 -8.20
C LEU A 203 -9.87 15.56 -6.90
N THR A 204 -10.24 14.37 -6.42
CA THR A 204 -9.56 13.75 -5.29
C THR A 204 -8.08 13.52 -5.66
N PRO A 205 -7.15 13.43 -4.70
CA PRO A 205 -5.75 13.08 -4.99
C PRO A 205 -5.60 11.82 -5.86
N ASN A 206 -6.54 10.87 -5.73
CA ASN A 206 -6.62 9.67 -6.58
C ASN A 206 -6.94 9.99 -8.05
N GLN A 207 -7.82 10.96 -8.32
CA GLN A 207 -8.16 11.36 -9.69
C GLN A 207 -6.98 12.08 -10.38
N LEU A 208 -6.23 12.93 -9.66
CA LEU A 208 -4.99 13.51 -10.19
C LEU A 208 -3.90 12.46 -10.46
N LEU A 209 -3.76 11.45 -9.59
CA LEU A 209 -2.77 10.39 -9.81
C LEU A 209 -3.18 9.41 -10.91
N CYS A 210 -4.46 9.07 -11.07
CA CYS A 210 -4.94 8.26 -12.18
C CYS A 210 -4.67 8.91 -13.54
N GLU A 211 -4.83 10.23 -13.67
CA GLU A 211 -4.47 10.96 -14.90
C GLU A 211 -2.95 10.93 -15.17
N THR A 212 -2.13 10.87 -14.12
CA THR A 212 -0.66 10.82 -14.25
C THR A 212 -0.18 9.39 -14.56
N LEU A 213 -0.80 8.36 -13.97
CA LEU A 213 -0.48 6.95 -14.18
C LEU A 213 -1.05 6.40 -15.50
N GLY A 214 -2.18 6.92 -15.98
CA GLY A 214 -2.76 6.55 -17.28
C GLY A 214 -1.92 6.94 -18.50
N ASN A 215 -0.93 7.83 -18.31
CA ASN A 215 0.05 8.20 -19.33
C ASN A 215 1.34 7.35 -19.28
N TYR A 216 1.40 6.33 -18.42
CA TYR A 216 2.53 5.40 -18.38
C TYR A 216 2.26 4.23 -19.36
N SER A 217 2.76 4.37 -20.59
CA SER A 217 2.76 3.27 -21.57
C SER A 217 3.96 2.34 -21.30
N PRO A 218 3.78 1.02 -21.17
CA PRO A 218 4.88 0.06 -21.09
C PRO A 218 5.81 0.09 -22.32
N ALA A 219 5.38 0.73 -23.42
CA ALA A 219 6.17 0.85 -24.64
C ALA A 219 7.36 1.83 -24.53
N ASP A 220 7.36 2.73 -23.55
CA ASP A 220 8.42 3.75 -23.41
C ASP A 220 9.66 3.23 -22.63
N ALA A 221 9.69 1.93 -22.31
CA ALA A 221 10.78 1.29 -21.56
C ALA A 221 11.74 0.43 -22.42
N ILE A 222 11.61 0.43 -23.76
CA ILE A 222 12.47 -0.36 -24.67
C ILE A 222 13.06 0.49 -25.82
N ALA A 223 13.68 1.63 -25.51
CA ALA A 223 14.61 2.28 -26.44
C ALA A 223 15.84 2.80 -25.69
#